data_AF-A0A0A2BG82-F1
#
_entry.id   AF-A0A0A2BG82-F1
#
_cell.length_a   1.000
_cell.length_b   1.000
_cell.length_c   1.000
_cell.angle_alpha   90.00
_cell.angle_beta   90.00
_cell.angle_gamma   90.00
#
_symmetry.space_group_name_H-M   'P 1'
#
loop_
_entity.id
_entity.type
_entity.pdbx_description
1 polymer ?
#
loop_
_entity_poly.entity_id
_entity_poly.type
_entity_poly.pdbx_seq_one_letter_code
_entity_poly.pdbx_strand_id
1 'polypeptide(L)'
;MSADLQESSKMENQSETYLEQSIKGSKKVSNYIVSSMLSIGGVGFLLASASSYFGRDFLPLGSPSTLIFVPQGLIMGLYGIAGSLAAIYLWSLVAVDFGSGLNTFDKNKGSLMVSRKGFFKELKVEIPLEDIKAVKMEIREGFNAKRRICLRVQGRKDLPINGAGAPQPLLELEQEGAELARFLGVDLEGLAN
;
A
#
# COMPACT_ATOMS: atom_id res chain seq x y z
N MET A 1 35.10 11.67 21.47
CA MET A 1 34.46 11.62 22.81
C MET A 1 33.54 12.82 23.07
N SER A 2 33.98 14.08 22.92
CA SER A 2 33.08 15.25 23.06
C SER A 2 32.21 15.51 21.83
N ALA A 3 32.69 15.17 20.63
CA ALA A 3 31.94 15.30 19.37
C ALA A 3 30.84 14.22 19.24
N ASP A 4 31.14 12.97 19.61
CA ASP A 4 30.16 11.86 19.58
C ASP A 4 28.99 12.08 20.55
N LEU A 5 29.23 12.70 21.71
CA LEU A 5 28.19 13.07 22.68
C LEU A 5 27.32 14.24 22.16
N GLN A 6 27.90 15.18 21.43
CA GLN A 6 27.15 16.27 20.79
C GLN A 6 26.34 15.77 19.59
N GLU A 7 26.82 14.79 18.85
CA GLU A 7 26.11 14.20 17.71
C GLU A 7 24.96 13.29 18.17
N SER A 8 25.18 12.49 19.23
CA SER A 8 24.14 11.68 19.88
C SER A 8 23.02 12.55 20.47
N SER A 9 23.36 13.62 21.20
CA SER A 9 22.35 14.52 21.78
C SER A 9 21.57 15.32 20.74
N LYS A 10 22.19 15.63 19.59
CA LYS A 10 21.53 16.32 18.47
C LYS A 10 20.58 15.38 17.70
N MET A 11 20.95 14.10 17.55
CA MET A 11 20.05 13.07 17.00
C MET A 11 18.87 12.76 17.92
N GLU A 12 19.08 12.73 19.24
CA GLU A 12 18.02 12.59 20.25
C GLU A 12 17.01 13.74 20.15
N ASN A 13 17.48 14.99 20.15
CA ASN A 13 16.62 16.19 20.06
C ASN A 13 15.85 16.29 18.72
N GLN A 14 16.44 15.82 17.62
CA GLN A 14 15.77 15.78 16.31
C GLN A 14 14.66 14.73 16.27
N SER A 15 14.86 13.58 16.89
CA SER A 15 13.84 12.51 16.97
C SER A 15 12.66 12.90 17.88
N GLU A 16 12.88 13.75 18.88
CA GLU A 16 11.80 14.29 19.73
C GLU A 16 10.91 15.32 19.03
N THR A 17 11.43 15.99 18.01
CA THR A 17 10.75 17.09 17.30
C THR A 17 10.24 16.71 15.92
N TYR A 18 10.76 15.64 15.32
CA TYR A 18 10.39 15.18 13.99
C TYR A 18 10.15 13.67 13.97
N LEU A 19 8.98 13.25 13.50
CA LEU A 19 8.62 11.85 13.29
C LEU A 19 8.18 11.64 11.84
N GLU A 20 8.76 10.63 11.19
CA GLU A 20 8.44 10.28 9.80
C GLU A 20 8.01 8.82 9.71
N GLN A 21 6.82 8.58 9.18
CA GLN A 21 6.27 7.24 8.96
C GLN A 21 6.03 7.01 7.48
N SER A 22 6.79 6.08 6.90
CA SER A 22 6.64 5.67 5.51
C SER A 22 5.53 4.63 5.36
N ILE A 23 4.67 4.82 4.35
CA ILE A 23 3.60 3.89 4.03
C ILE A 23 3.94 3.16 2.75
N LYS A 24 4.02 1.84 2.85
CA LYS A 24 4.22 0.95 1.70
C LYS A 24 2.97 0.93 0.82
N GLY A 25 3.15 1.27 -0.45
CA GLY A 25 2.10 1.25 -1.47
C GLY A 25 1.98 -0.09 -2.18
N SER A 26 1.88 -0.03 -3.49
CA SER A 26 1.70 -1.18 -4.38
C SER A 26 2.97 -1.98 -4.64
N LYS A 27 4.16 -1.49 -4.26
CA LYS A 27 5.44 -2.22 -4.38
C LYS A 27 5.60 -3.33 -3.33
N LYS A 28 4.62 -4.21 -3.23
CA LYS A 28 4.64 -5.40 -2.37
C LYS A 28 5.06 -6.61 -3.20
N VAL A 29 5.82 -7.54 -2.60
CA VAL A 29 6.23 -8.80 -3.24
C VAL A 29 5.00 -9.56 -3.80
N SER A 30 3.88 -9.55 -3.07
CA SER A 30 2.62 -10.13 -3.54
C SER A 30 2.16 -9.58 -4.90
N ASN A 31 2.29 -8.26 -5.10
CA ASN A 31 1.85 -7.63 -6.34
C ASN A 31 2.77 -7.99 -7.51
N TYR A 32 4.08 -8.11 -7.27
CA TYR A 32 5.02 -8.58 -8.29
C TYR A 32 4.72 -10.03 -8.71
N ILE A 33 4.46 -10.92 -7.74
CA ILE A 33 4.13 -12.32 -8.02
C ILE A 33 2.84 -12.42 -8.85
N VAL A 34 1.76 -11.76 -8.40
CA VAL A 34 0.48 -11.79 -9.10
C VAL A 34 0.60 -11.18 -10.50
N SER A 35 1.26 -10.02 -10.64
CA SER A 35 1.47 -9.38 -11.94
C SER A 35 2.25 -10.29 -12.90
N SER A 36 3.26 -11.00 -12.40
CA SER A 36 4.05 -11.95 -13.19
C SER A 36 3.22 -13.15 -13.64
N MET A 37 2.45 -13.76 -12.74
CA MET A 37 1.55 -14.87 -13.08
C MET A 37 0.52 -14.46 -14.14
N LEU A 38 -0.07 -13.27 -13.99
CA LEU A 38 -1.06 -12.74 -14.94
C LEU A 38 -0.44 -12.40 -16.29
N SER A 39 0.80 -11.92 -16.31
CA SER A 39 1.55 -11.66 -17.55
C SER A 39 1.84 -12.97 -18.30
N ILE A 40 2.33 -13.98 -17.59
CA ILE A 40 2.61 -15.31 -18.17
C ILE A 40 1.32 -15.94 -18.70
N GLY A 41 0.24 -15.91 -17.91
CA GLY A 41 -1.06 -16.44 -18.32
C GLY A 41 -1.66 -15.69 -19.51
N GLY A 42 -1.62 -14.35 -19.48
CA GLY A 42 -2.12 -13.50 -20.56
C GLY A 42 -1.40 -13.75 -21.88
N VAL A 43 -0.07 -13.73 -21.87
CA VAL A 43 0.76 -14.04 -23.04
C VAL A 43 0.53 -15.48 -23.50
N GLY A 44 0.51 -16.44 -22.57
CA GLY A 44 0.27 -17.85 -22.89
C GLY A 44 -1.05 -18.09 -23.60
N PHE A 45 -2.14 -17.49 -23.12
CA PHE A 45 -3.46 -17.61 -23.76
C PHE A 45 -3.55 -16.88 -25.11
N LEU A 46 -2.89 -15.73 -25.26
CA LEU A 46 -2.80 -15.04 -26.55
C LEU A 46 -2.03 -15.89 -27.58
N LEU A 47 -0.92 -16.50 -27.17
CA LEU A 47 -0.14 -17.40 -28.03
C LEU A 47 -0.90 -18.67 -28.38
N ALA A 48 -1.66 -19.25 -27.43
CA ALA A 48 -2.52 -20.41 -27.69
C ALA A 48 -3.63 -20.07 -28.71
N SER A 49 -4.26 -18.91 -28.56
CA SER A 49 -5.27 -18.41 -29.52
C SER A 49 -4.68 -18.18 -30.90
N ALA A 50 -3.49 -17.56 -30.99
CA ALA A 50 -2.80 -17.33 -32.26
C ALA A 50 -2.39 -18.66 -32.90
N SER A 51 -1.90 -19.61 -32.10
CA SER A 51 -1.51 -20.94 -32.56
C SER A 51 -2.67 -21.71 -33.19
N SER A 52 -3.84 -21.66 -32.55
CA SER A 52 -5.07 -22.27 -33.08
C SER A 52 -5.58 -21.57 -34.36
N TYR A 53 -5.34 -20.27 -34.52
CA TYR A 53 -5.71 -19.53 -35.74
C TYR A 53 -4.77 -19.84 -36.92
N PHE A 54 -3.46 -19.89 -36.68
CA PHE A 54 -2.45 -20.09 -37.73
C PHE A 54 -2.10 -21.56 -37.98
N GLY A 55 -2.57 -22.49 -37.14
CA GLY A 55 -2.24 -23.91 -37.22
C GLY A 55 -0.76 -24.21 -36.99
N ARG A 56 -0.06 -23.35 -36.23
CA ARG A 56 1.37 -23.50 -35.88
C ARG A 56 1.56 -23.34 -34.38
N ASP A 57 2.40 -24.17 -33.78
CA ASP A 57 2.64 -24.16 -32.33
C ASP A 57 3.59 -23.02 -31.97
N PHE A 58 3.05 -21.92 -31.43
CA PHE A 58 3.86 -20.81 -30.89
C PHE A 58 4.26 -21.01 -29.43
N LEU A 59 3.63 -21.95 -28.74
CA LEU A 59 3.98 -22.31 -27.37
C LEU A 59 5.05 -23.41 -27.39
N PRO A 60 6.09 -23.31 -26.55
CA PRO A 60 7.14 -24.32 -26.46
C PRO A 60 6.65 -25.66 -25.86
N LEU A 61 5.46 -25.67 -25.25
CA LEU A 61 4.85 -26.82 -24.61
C LEU A 61 3.40 -27.00 -25.08
N GLY A 62 3.05 -28.22 -25.48
CA GLY A 62 1.73 -28.61 -25.98
C GLY A 62 1.59 -28.51 -27.50
N SER A 63 0.43 -28.94 -28.02
CA SER A 63 0.06 -28.81 -29.44
C SER A 63 -1.21 -27.97 -29.63
N PRO A 64 -1.22 -26.67 -29.25
CA PRO A 64 -2.39 -25.82 -29.46
C PRO A 64 -2.81 -25.66 -30.93
N SER A 65 -1.95 -26.01 -31.89
CA SER A 65 -2.28 -26.10 -33.33
C SER A 65 -3.40 -27.08 -33.64
N THR A 66 -3.62 -28.08 -32.76
CA THR A 66 -4.67 -29.10 -32.92
C THR A 66 -6.03 -28.62 -32.42
N LEU A 67 -6.09 -27.47 -31.75
CA LEU A 67 -7.32 -26.90 -31.22
C LEU A 67 -8.14 -26.25 -32.32
N ILE A 68 -9.45 -26.52 -32.32
CA ILE A 68 -10.40 -25.84 -33.19
C ILE A 68 -10.53 -24.38 -32.74
N PHE A 69 -10.19 -23.44 -33.64
CA PHE A 69 -10.16 -22.01 -33.34
C PHE A 69 -11.49 -21.49 -32.77
N VAL A 70 -12.61 -21.91 -33.36
CA VAL A 70 -13.95 -21.62 -32.83
C VAL A 70 -14.56 -22.89 -32.24
N PRO A 71 -15.00 -22.89 -30.96
CA PRO A 71 -15.05 -21.76 -30.02
C PRO A 71 -13.79 -21.60 -29.15
N GLN A 72 -12.94 -22.64 -29.07
CA GLN A 72 -11.97 -22.79 -27.99
C GLN A 72 -10.79 -21.80 -28.09
N GLY A 73 -10.22 -21.64 -29.28
CA GLY A 73 -9.15 -20.65 -29.53
C GLY A 73 -9.62 -19.21 -29.25
N LEU A 74 -10.84 -18.86 -29.67
CA LEU A 74 -11.43 -17.55 -29.42
C LEU A 74 -11.62 -17.26 -27.92
N ILE A 75 -12.13 -18.23 -27.16
CA ILE A 75 -12.29 -18.11 -25.70
C ILE A 75 -10.93 -17.89 -25.03
N MET A 76 -9.90 -18.65 -25.45
CA MET A 76 -8.54 -18.43 -24.97
C MET A 76 -8.03 -17.03 -25.33
N GLY A 77 -8.29 -16.54 -26.53
CA GLY A 77 -7.94 -15.18 -26.94
C GLY A 77 -8.56 -14.12 -26.03
N LEU A 78 -9.86 -14.24 -25.71
CA LEU A 78 -10.55 -13.33 -24.80
C LEU A 78 -9.94 -13.35 -23.39
N TYR A 79 -9.67 -14.54 -22.83
CA TYR A 79 -8.99 -14.66 -21.54
C TYR A 79 -7.57 -14.10 -21.58
N GLY A 80 -6.84 -14.27 -22.69
CA GLY A 80 -5.52 -13.71 -22.92
C GLY A 80 -5.53 -12.18 -22.94
N ILE A 81 -6.50 -11.57 -23.62
CA ILE A 81 -6.69 -10.11 -23.63
C ILE A 81 -7.01 -9.61 -22.22
N ALA A 82 -7.99 -10.22 -21.55
CA ALA A 82 -8.39 -9.83 -20.20
C ALA A 82 -7.23 -9.95 -19.19
N GLY A 83 -6.50 -11.07 -19.23
CA GLY A 83 -5.33 -11.30 -18.38
C GLY A 83 -4.20 -10.31 -18.67
N SER A 84 -3.94 -10.00 -19.94
CA SER A 84 -2.91 -9.04 -20.34
C SER A 84 -3.25 -7.61 -19.92
N LEU A 85 -4.51 -7.18 -20.10
CA LEU A 85 -4.97 -5.87 -19.63
C LEU A 85 -4.87 -5.76 -18.11
N ALA A 86 -5.28 -6.80 -17.39
CA ALA A 86 -5.15 -6.84 -15.95
C ALA A 86 -3.67 -6.83 -15.50
N ALA A 87 -2.79 -7.52 -16.23
CA ALA A 87 -1.35 -7.51 -15.96
C ALA A 87 -0.75 -6.11 -16.16
N ILE A 88 -1.07 -5.44 -17.27
CA ILE A 88 -0.65 -4.07 -17.57
C ILE A 88 -1.13 -3.11 -16.46
N TYR A 89 -2.37 -3.26 -16.03
CA TYR A 89 -2.93 -2.46 -14.94
C TYR A 89 -2.15 -2.66 -13.62
N LEU A 90 -1.90 -3.90 -13.22
CA LEU A 90 -1.14 -4.19 -11.99
C LEU A 90 0.32 -3.71 -12.08
N TRP A 91 0.98 -3.91 -13.21
CA TRP A 91 2.32 -3.37 -13.45
C TRP A 91 2.35 -1.85 -13.38
N SER A 92 1.32 -1.17 -13.91
CA SER A 92 1.20 0.29 -13.82
C SER A 92 1.02 0.75 -12.37
N LEU A 93 0.20 0.04 -11.58
CA LEU A 93 0.06 0.33 -10.15
C LEU A 93 1.40 0.19 -9.43
N VAL A 94 2.15 -0.89 -9.69
CA VAL A 94 3.48 -1.16 -9.09
C VAL A 94 4.51 -0.11 -9.52
N ALA A 95 4.50 0.30 -10.79
CA ALA A 95 5.42 1.29 -11.34
C ALA A 95 5.27 2.65 -10.63
N VAL A 96 4.02 3.11 -10.44
CA VAL A 96 3.72 4.38 -9.76
C VAL A 96 3.86 4.29 -8.24
N ASP A 97 3.98 3.06 -7.69
CA ASP A 97 3.89 2.80 -6.26
C ASP A 97 2.58 3.34 -5.65
N PHE A 98 1.48 3.08 -6.34
CA PHE A 98 0.15 3.57 -5.98
C PHE A 98 -0.19 3.29 -4.52
N GLY A 99 -0.69 4.32 -3.82
CA GLY A 99 -1.07 4.24 -2.42
C GLY A 99 0.08 4.34 -1.42
N SER A 100 1.34 4.43 -1.87
CA SER A 100 2.44 4.74 -0.96
C SER A 100 2.36 6.17 -0.48
N GLY A 101 3.06 6.47 0.60
CA GLY A 101 2.93 7.78 1.21
C GLY A 101 3.91 8.01 2.33
N LEU A 102 3.82 9.21 2.88
CA LEU A 102 4.62 9.64 4.01
C LEU A 102 3.72 10.39 4.98
N ASN A 103 3.85 10.11 6.27
CA ASN A 103 3.32 10.95 7.32
C ASN A 103 4.50 11.63 8.00
N THR A 104 4.55 12.94 7.94
CA THR A 104 5.60 13.74 8.55
C THR A 104 4.98 14.59 9.65
N PHE A 105 5.42 14.37 10.88
CA PHE A 105 5.03 15.15 12.04
C PHE A 105 6.20 16.05 12.43
N ASP A 106 6.02 17.37 12.29
CA ASP A 106 7.04 18.36 12.61
C ASP A 106 6.54 19.27 13.73
N LYS A 107 7.10 19.09 14.94
CA LYS A 107 6.76 19.91 16.11
C LYS A 107 7.29 21.34 15.99
N ASN A 108 8.38 21.55 15.25
CA ASN A 108 8.95 22.89 15.08
C ASN A 108 8.06 23.75 14.18
N LYS A 109 7.46 23.14 13.15
CA LYS A 109 6.46 23.80 12.29
C LYS A 109 5.05 23.77 12.87
N GLY A 110 4.79 22.89 13.85
CA GLY A 110 3.45 22.71 14.42
C GLY A 110 2.48 22.06 13.43
N SER A 111 2.96 21.28 12.45
CA SER A 111 2.15 20.74 11.36
C SER A 111 2.38 19.26 11.12
N LEU A 112 1.30 18.53 10.89
CA LEU A 112 1.25 17.20 10.30
C LEU A 112 1.04 17.31 8.78
N MET A 113 1.96 16.74 8.01
CA MET A 113 1.82 16.56 6.58
C MET A 113 1.59 15.08 6.23
N VAL A 114 0.44 14.79 5.63
CA VAL A 114 0.09 13.46 5.13
C VAL A 114 0.14 13.49 3.61
N SER A 115 1.10 12.76 3.03
CA SER A 115 1.20 12.56 1.59
C SER A 115 0.79 11.15 1.17
N ARG A 116 0.02 11.03 0.09
CA ARG A 116 -0.34 9.76 -0.55
C ARG A 116 -0.17 9.87 -2.06
N LYS A 117 0.54 8.93 -2.67
CA LYS A 117 0.69 8.81 -4.12
C LYS A 117 -0.56 8.21 -4.74
N GLY A 118 -1.26 8.98 -5.55
CA GLY A 118 -2.26 8.49 -6.48
C GLY A 118 -1.63 8.09 -7.83
N PHE A 119 -2.48 7.68 -8.77
CA PHE A 119 -2.01 7.25 -10.10
C PHE A 119 -1.53 8.43 -10.96
N PHE A 120 -2.24 9.57 -10.89
CA PHE A 120 -1.94 10.76 -11.67
C PHE A 120 -1.53 11.98 -10.83
N LYS A 121 -1.86 11.98 -9.52
CA LYS A 121 -1.60 13.11 -8.62
C LYS A 121 -1.24 12.59 -7.24
N GLU A 122 -0.37 13.33 -6.57
CA GLU A 122 -0.07 13.14 -5.15
C GLU A 122 -1.06 13.96 -4.32
N LEU A 123 -1.69 13.31 -3.34
CA LEU A 123 -2.57 13.95 -2.37
C LEU A 123 -1.73 14.37 -1.17
N LYS A 124 -1.68 15.68 -0.90
CA LYS A 124 -1.02 16.25 0.27
C LYS A 124 -2.05 16.94 1.13
N VAL A 125 -2.11 16.56 2.40
CA VAL A 125 -2.98 17.17 3.39
C VAL A 125 -2.12 17.67 4.53
N GLU A 126 -2.20 18.96 4.80
CA GLU A 126 -1.54 19.59 5.93
C GLU A 126 -2.59 19.90 7.01
N ILE A 127 -2.25 19.59 8.25
CA ILE A 127 -3.10 19.75 9.43
C ILE A 127 -2.22 20.31 10.55
N PRO A 128 -2.64 21.36 11.26
CA PRO A 128 -1.89 21.83 12.42
C PRO A 128 -1.94 20.78 13.54
N LEU A 129 -0.84 20.60 14.27
CA LEU A 129 -0.76 19.63 15.36
C LEU A 129 -1.74 19.96 16.50
N GLU A 130 -2.07 21.24 16.68
CA GLU A 130 -3.06 21.72 17.67
C GLU A 130 -4.48 21.17 17.42
N ASP A 131 -4.82 20.87 16.17
CA ASP A 131 -6.12 20.28 15.84
C ASP A 131 -6.18 18.79 16.17
N ILE A 132 -5.05 18.13 16.46
CA ILE A 132 -5.02 16.70 16.80
C ILE A 132 -5.36 16.55 18.28
N LYS A 133 -6.51 15.92 18.56
CA LYS A 133 -7.02 15.76 19.93
C LYS A 133 -6.58 14.46 20.60
N ALA A 134 -6.53 13.39 19.82
CA ALA A 134 -6.23 12.05 20.33
C ALA A 134 -5.73 11.14 19.20
N VAL A 135 -4.94 10.14 19.58
CA VAL A 135 -4.61 8.99 18.73
C VAL A 135 -5.62 7.91 19.02
N LYS A 136 -6.42 7.51 18.02
CA LYS A 136 -7.46 6.51 18.14
C LYS A 136 -7.05 5.20 17.50
N MET A 137 -7.15 4.09 18.21
CA MET A 137 -6.98 2.75 17.66
C MET A 137 -8.33 2.17 17.27
N GLU A 138 -8.50 1.80 16.00
CA GLU A 138 -9.68 1.10 15.52
C GLU A 138 -9.38 -0.39 15.37
N ILE A 139 -10.00 -1.18 16.24
CA ILE A 139 -9.90 -2.63 16.27
C ILE A 139 -11.27 -3.21 15.93
N ARG A 140 -11.34 -3.99 14.86
CA ARG A 140 -12.48 -4.85 14.51
C ARG A 140 -11.96 -6.26 14.38
N GLU A 141 -12.62 -7.19 15.05
CA GLU A 141 -12.30 -8.61 14.99
C GLU A 141 -13.35 -9.38 14.17
N GLY A 142 -13.03 -10.62 13.79
CA GLY A 142 -13.89 -11.49 12.97
C GLY A 142 -13.44 -11.59 11.50
N PHE A 143 -14.36 -11.96 10.61
CA PHE A 143 -14.06 -12.27 9.20
C PHE A 143 -13.51 -11.06 8.41
N ASN A 144 -13.86 -9.84 8.83
CA ASN A 144 -13.36 -8.58 8.26
C ASN A 144 -12.54 -7.82 9.32
N ALA A 145 -11.52 -8.49 9.85
CA ALA A 145 -10.65 -7.91 10.86
C ALA A 145 -9.96 -6.65 10.34
N LYS A 146 -10.01 -5.58 11.12
CA LYS A 146 -9.35 -4.29 10.81
C LYS A 146 -8.65 -3.81 12.06
N ARG A 147 -7.35 -3.56 11.95
CA ARG A 147 -6.52 -2.98 13.02
C ARG A 147 -5.77 -1.81 12.40
N ARG A 148 -6.12 -0.59 12.81
CA ARG A 148 -5.53 0.64 12.25
C ARG A 148 -5.48 1.76 13.27
N ILE A 149 -4.49 2.62 13.13
CA ILE A 149 -4.35 3.86 13.91
C ILE A 149 -4.99 5.00 13.11
N CYS A 150 -5.78 5.83 13.79
CA CYS A 150 -6.41 7.03 13.27
C CYS A 150 -6.10 8.22 14.18
N LEU A 151 -6.06 9.42 13.62
CA LEU A 151 -6.00 10.65 14.40
C LEU A 151 -7.39 11.27 14.48
N ARG A 152 -7.82 11.60 15.70
CA ARG A 152 -8.99 12.42 15.91
C ARG A 152 -8.60 13.88 15.71
N VAL A 153 -9.10 14.49 14.65
CA VAL A 153 -8.81 15.88 14.29
C VAL A 153 -10.03 16.74 14.58
N GLN A 154 -9.82 17.93 15.15
CA GLN A 154 -10.87 18.89 15.47
C GLN A 154 -11.68 19.26 14.23
N GLY A 155 -13.01 19.11 14.32
CA GLY A 155 -13.93 19.52 13.25
C GLY A 155 -13.82 18.69 11.96
N ARG A 156 -13.09 17.57 11.95
CA ARG A 156 -12.93 16.68 10.80
C ARG A 156 -13.25 15.23 11.19
N LYS A 157 -13.39 14.37 10.17
CA LYS A 157 -13.49 12.92 10.38
C LYS A 157 -12.13 12.36 10.82
N ASP A 158 -12.15 11.28 11.58
CA ASP A 158 -10.96 10.55 12.01
C ASP A 158 -10.08 10.20 10.78
N LEU A 159 -8.81 10.61 10.83
CA LEU A 159 -7.86 10.46 9.73
C LEU A 159 -7.03 9.19 9.93
N PRO A 160 -7.18 8.14 9.09
CA PRO A 160 -6.35 6.95 9.19
C PRO A 160 -4.91 7.25 8.77
N ILE A 161 -3.96 6.89 9.63
CA ILE A 161 -2.53 7.13 9.43
C ILE A 161 -1.83 5.90 8.85
N ASN A 162 -2.26 4.71 9.26
CA ASN A 162 -1.70 3.46 8.75
C ASN A 162 -2.26 3.13 7.36
N GLY A 163 -1.42 2.52 6.52
CA GLY A 163 -1.78 2.12 5.17
C GLY A 163 -2.82 0.99 5.11
N ALA A 164 -3.44 0.82 3.94
CA ALA A 164 -4.31 -0.32 3.68
C ALA A 164 -3.47 -1.61 3.56
N GLY A 165 -3.72 -2.57 4.45
CA GLY A 165 -2.96 -3.82 4.50
C GLY A 165 -3.63 -4.87 5.39
N ALA A 166 -2.92 -5.98 5.55
CA ALA A 166 -3.30 -6.99 6.54
C ALA A 166 -3.26 -6.37 7.94
N PRO A 167 -4.19 -6.76 8.84
CA PRO A 167 -4.20 -6.25 10.21
C PRO A 167 -2.89 -6.61 10.91
N GLN A 168 -2.21 -5.60 11.45
CA GLN A 168 -0.98 -5.79 12.23
C GLN A 168 -1.28 -6.56 13.53
N PRO A 169 -0.27 -7.24 14.11
CA PRO A 169 -0.36 -7.77 15.46
C PRO A 169 -0.82 -6.67 16.45
N LEU A 170 -1.67 -7.04 17.40
CA LEU A 170 -2.24 -6.07 18.35
C LEU A 170 -1.13 -5.36 19.15
N LEU A 171 -0.12 -6.11 19.59
CA LEU A 171 1.03 -5.57 20.32
C LEU A 171 1.79 -4.50 19.53
N GLU A 172 2.03 -4.72 18.24
CA GLU A 172 2.71 -3.74 17.38
C GLU A 172 1.85 -2.48 17.19
N LEU A 173 0.54 -2.66 17.02
CA LEU A 173 -0.41 -1.55 16.89
C LEU A 173 -0.46 -0.69 18.17
N GLU A 174 -0.48 -1.33 19.34
CA GLU A 174 -0.47 -0.65 20.64
C GLU A 174 0.83 0.11 20.87
N GLN A 175 1.97 -0.49 20.53
CA GLN A 175 3.28 0.15 20.63
C GLN A 175 3.37 1.36 19.71
N GLU A 176 3.00 1.21 18.44
CA GLU A 176 3.01 2.29 17.44
C GLU A 176 2.03 3.43 17.84
N GLY A 177 0.85 3.07 18.35
CA GLY A 177 -0.14 4.02 18.85
C GLY A 177 0.33 4.79 20.08
N ALA A 178 0.91 4.10 21.06
CA ALA A 178 1.43 4.70 22.28
C ALA A 178 2.65 5.61 22.01
N GLU A 179 3.54 5.20 21.11
CA GLU A 179 4.68 6.02 20.69
C GLU A 179 4.20 7.31 20.01
N LEU A 180 3.21 7.21 19.11
CA LEU A 180 2.65 8.37 18.43
C LEU A 180 1.91 9.30 19.40
N ALA A 181 1.13 8.76 20.34
CA ALA A 181 0.44 9.54 21.37
C ALA A 181 1.44 10.27 22.28
N ARG A 182 2.50 9.58 22.71
CA ARG A 182 3.59 10.16 23.49
C ARG A 182 4.33 11.26 22.71
N PHE A 183 4.59 11.03 21.43
CA PHE A 183 5.22 12.04 20.57
C PHE A 183 4.34 13.28 20.47
N LEU A 184 3.04 13.13 20.22
CA LEU A 184 2.10 14.25 20.06
C LEU A 184 1.70 14.92 21.39
N GLY A 185 1.89 14.25 22.53
CA GLY A 185 1.44 14.74 23.83
C GLY A 185 -0.09 14.70 23.99
N VAL A 186 -0.75 13.78 23.30
CA VAL A 186 -2.22 13.63 23.29
C VAL A 186 -2.63 12.27 23.83
N ASP A 187 -3.90 12.13 24.21
CA ASP A 187 -4.42 10.86 24.74
C ASP A 187 -4.47 9.76 23.68
N LEU A 188 -4.22 8.53 24.12
CA LEU A 188 -4.42 7.31 23.33
C LEU A 188 -5.82 6.75 23.61
N GLU A 189 -6.71 6.88 22.63
CA GLU A 189 -8.05 6.30 22.65
C GLU A 189 -8.03 4.91 22.02
N GLY A 190 -7.99 3.86 22.84
CA GLY A 190 -7.97 2.47 22.34
C GLY A 190 -8.97 1.53 23.00
N LEU A 191 -9.53 1.93 24.13
CA LEU A 191 -10.38 1.08 24.96
C LEU A 191 -11.44 1.93 25.64
N ALA A 192 -12.64 1.93 25.08
CA ALA A 192 -13.84 2.38 25.80
C ALA A 192 -15.07 1.66 25.22
N ASN A 193 -15.40 0.53 25.88
CA ASN A 193 -16.60 -0.31 25.79
C ASN A 193 -16.93 -1.01 24.46
#